data_AF-A0A659SDR6-F1
#
_entry.id   AF-A0A659SDR6-F1
#
_cell.length_a   1.000
_cell.length_b   1.000
_cell.length_c   1.000
_cell.angle_alpha   90.00
_cell.angle_beta   90.00
_cell.angle_gamma   90.00
#
_symmetry.space_group_name_H-M   'P 1'
#
loop_
_entity.id
_entity.type
_entity.pdbx_description
1 polymer ?
#
loop_
_entity_poly.entity_id
_entity_poly.type
_entity_poly.pdbx_seq_one_letter_code
_entity_poly.pdbx_strand_id
1 'polypeptide(L)'
;PPTHRPPRPPRATRAQPPAATPAHADATSVSLRMEGMRWARPYRSDTQQGPTPRKVTDVVQTGQQIWVRQVDNDWWLAQVPEVNSALVSLNPQTGAVLALVGGFDFNQSKFNRATQALRQVGSNIKPFLYTAAMDKGLTLASKLDDVPLSRSAAGAGSDGRPQP
;
A
#
# COMPACT_ATOMS: atom_id res chain seq x y z
N PRO A 1 21.58 11.21 -4.95
CA PRO A 1 20.55 10.20 -4.57
C PRO A 1 19.54 10.79 -3.55
N PRO A 2 18.23 10.78 -3.83
CA PRO A 2 17.25 11.17 -2.82
C PRO A 2 17.37 10.21 -1.64
N THR A 3 17.88 10.73 -0.53
CA THR A 3 18.06 9.99 0.70
C THR A 3 16.68 9.82 1.32
N HIS A 4 15.99 8.73 0.98
CA HIS A 4 14.81 8.30 1.73
C HIS A 4 15.28 7.81 3.10
N ARG A 5 15.57 8.76 4.00
CA ARG A 5 15.73 8.46 5.41
C ARG A 5 14.35 8.00 5.89
N PRO A 6 14.21 6.78 6.44
CA PRO A 6 12.94 6.39 7.02
C PRO A 6 12.57 7.42 8.11
N PRO A 7 11.29 7.79 8.23
CA PRO A 7 10.85 8.63 9.34
C PRO A 7 11.34 7.98 10.63
N ARG A 8 11.90 8.73 11.57
CA ARG A 8 12.26 8.20 12.90
C ARG A 8 11.05 8.36 13.82
N PRO A 9 10.76 7.43 14.72
CA PRO A 9 9.62 7.57 15.61
C PRO A 9 9.99 8.49 16.77
N PRO A 10 9.39 9.69 16.92
CA PRO A 10 9.49 10.43 18.16
C PRO A 10 8.51 9.88 19.22
N ARG A 11 8.72 10.32 20.47
CA ARG A 11 7.79 10.06 21.57
C ARG A 11 6.98 11.30 21.87
N ALA A 12 5.66 11.19 21.96
CA ALA A 12 4.78 12.27 22.39
C ALA A 12 5.06 12.59 23.86
N THR A 13 5.62 13.76 24.16
CA THR A 13 5.96 14.15 25.55
C THR A 13 4.82 14.94 26.19
N ARG A 14 3.99 15.61 25.37
CA ARG A 14 2.80 16.34 25.82
C ARG A 14 1.74 16.34 24.71
N ALA A 15 0.50 16.00 25.04
CA ALA A 15 -0.65 16.10 24.15
C ALA A 15 -1.73 16.98 24.80
N GLN A 16 -1.88 18.24 24.36
CA GLN A 16 -2.91 19.16 24.84
C GLN A 16 -3.47 19.98 23.68
N PRO A 17 -4.73 20.43 23.71
CA PRO A 17 -5.24 21.35 22.69
C PRO A 17 -4.42 22.66 22.68
N PRO A 18 -4.05 23.21 21.50
CA PRO A 18 -4.41 22.77 20.15
C PRO A 18 -3.38 21.86 19.43
N ALA A 19 -2.28 21.44 20.09
CA ALA A 19 -1.18 20.73 19.44
C ALA A 19 -0.47 19.70 20.35
N ALA A 20 0.08 18.65 19.75
CA ALA A 20 0.99 17.72 20.43
C ALA A 20 2.45 18.17 20.28
N THR A 21 3.29 17.89 21.28
CA THR A 21 4.73 18.16 21.24
C THR A 21 5.50 16.84 21.38
N PRO A 22 5.75 16.13 20.27
CA PRO A 22 6.65 15.00 20.26
C PRO A 22 8.12 15.43 20.33
N ALA A 23 8.92 14.64 21.06
CA ALA A 23 10.36 14.78 21.16
C ALA A 23 11.05 13.64 20.40
N HIS A 24 12.04 13.99 19.58
CA HIS A 24 12.91 13.01 18.93
C HIS A 24 13.95 12.46 19.90
N ALA A 25 14.59 11.34 19.52
CA ALA A 25 15.72 10.77 20.27
C ALA A 25 16.87 11.77 20.48
N ASP A 26 17.01 12.73 19.55
CA ASP A 26 18.00 13.82 19.62
C ASP A 26 17.53 15.01 20.49
N ALA A 27 16.57 14.77 21.41
CA ALA A 27 15.94 15.74 22.32
C ALA A 27 15.27 16.97 21.67
N THR A 28 15.19 17.02 20.34
CA THR A 28 14.51 18.10 19.62
C THR A 28 13.00 17.91 19.70
N SER A 29 12.28 18.94 20.11
CA SER A 29 10.81 18.96 20.13
C SER A 29 10.26 19.61 18.86
N VAL A 30 9.16 19.04 18.35
CA VAL A 30 8.44 19.60 17.19
C VAL A 30 6.98 19.84 17.54
N SER A 31 6.35 20.83 16.93
CA SER A 31 4.92 21.09 17.13
C SER A 31 4.10 20.35 16.10
N LEU A 32 3.21 19.47 16.56
CA LEU A 32 2.29 18.71 15.72
C LEU A 32 0.88 19.28 15.89
N ARG A 33 0.43 20.05 14.90
CA ARG A 33 -0.89 20.71 14.92
C ARG A 33 -1.99 19.75 14.47
N MET A 34 -3.23 20.07 14.83
CA MET A 34 -4.41 19.24 14.49
C MET A 34 -4.52 18.94 12.99
N GLU A 35 -4.15 19.89 12.12
CA GLU A 35 -4.16 19.72 10.66
C GLU A 35 -3.36 18.49 10.20
N GLY A 36 -2.17 18.28 10.78
CA GLY A 36 -1.32 17.12 10.49
C GLY A 36 -1.80 15.80 11.12
N MET A 37 -2.92 15.80 11.85
CA MET A 37 -3.51 14.64 12.56
C MET A 37 -4.95 14.34 12.14
N ARG A 38 -5.64 15.24 11.43
CA ARG A 38 -7.07 15.07 11.05
C ARG A 38 -7.34 13.81 10.23
N TRP A 39 -6.34 13.30 9.52
CA TRP A 39 -6.44 12.10 8.71
C TRP A 39 -6.55 10.81 9.55
N ALA A 40 -6.07 10.84 10.80
CA ALA A 40 -5.89 9.66 11.65
C ALA A 40 -7.19 9.20 12.31
N ARG A 41 -8.18 8.87 11.48
CA ARG A 41 -9.42 8.20 11.90
C ARG A 41 -9.08 6.81 12.44
N PRO A 42 -9.72 6.37 13.54
CA PRO A 42 -9.52 5.01 14.03
C PRO A 42 -9.87 3.97 12.96
N TYR A 43 -8.96 3.04 12.71
CA TYR A 43 -9.20 1.89 11.85
C TYR A 43 -10.21 0.94 12.50
N ARG A 44 -11.18 0.42 11.72
CA ARG A 44 -12.14 -0.60 12.17
C ARG A 44 -12.05 -1.88 11.33
N SER A 45 -12.04 -1.73 10.00
CA SER A 45 -11.84 -2.80 9.03
C SER A 45 -11.35 -2.24 7.70
N ASP A 46 -10.95 -3.11 6.77
CA ASP A 46 -10.51 -2.73 5.42
C ASP A 46 -11.56 -1.92 4.64
N THR A 47 -12.83 -2.00 5.04
CA THR A 47 -13.96 -1.32 4.41
C THR A 47 -14.59 -0.24 5.28
N GLN A 48 -14.13 -0.05 6.53
CA GLN A 48 -14.78 0.86 7.47
C GLN A 48 -13.79 1.65 8.34
N GLN A 49 -14.05 2.95 8.46
CA GLN A 49 -13.28 3.87 9.31
C GLN A 49 -14.15 4.46 10.42
N GLY A 50 -13.51 4.85 11.53
CA GLY A 50 -14.15 5.57 12.62
C GLY A 50 -14.45 7.05 12.30
N PRO A 51 -15.02 7.80 13.27
CA PRO A 51 -15.34 9.21 13.11
C PRO A 51 -14.07 10.07 12.94
N THR A 52 -14.25 11.27 12.38
CA THR A 52 -13.14 12.24 12.22
C THR A 52 -12.70 12.76 13.59
N PRO A 53 -11.40 12.68 13.95
CA PRO A 53 -10.89 13.25 15.18
C PRO A 53 -11.14 14.76 15.27
N ARG A 54 -11.52 15.26 16.44
CA ARG A 54 -11.78 16.70 16.67
C ARG A 54 -10.79 17.32 17.65
N LYS A 55 -10.16 16.51 18.50
CA LYS A 55 -9.15 16.93 19.49
C LYS A 55 -7.86 16.14 19.29
N VAL A 56 -6.75 16.74 19.71
CA VAL A 56 -5.43 16.07 19.70
C VAL A 56 -5.45 14.77 20.50
N THR A 57 -6.13 14.78 21.65
CA THR A 57 -6.27 13.62 22.55
C THR A 57 -7.10 12.48 21.97
N ASP A 58 -7.88 12.72 20.90
CA ASP A 58 -8.60 11.66 20.20
C ASP A 58 -7.64 10.80 19.34
N VAL A 59 -6.45 11.33 19.04
CA VAL A 59 -5.46 10.72 18.13
C VAL A 59 -4.22 10.23 18.87
N VAL A 60 -3.68 11.05 19.78
CA VAL A 60 -2.41 10.76 20.48
C VAL A 60 -2.52 11.02 21.97
N GLN A 61 -1.81 10.20 22.75
CA GLN A 61 -1.70 10.35 24.21
C GLN A 61 -0.28 10.70 24.62
N THR A 62 -0.14 11.42 25.75
CA THR A 62 1.17 11.69 26.35
C THR A 62 1.87 10.38 26.72
N GLY A 63 3.14 10.23 26.33
CA GLY A 63 3.95 9.03 26.53
C GLY A 63 3.89 8.03 25.37
N GLN A 64 3.02 8.24 24.38
CA GLN A 64 2.90 7.35 23.22
C GLN A 64 4.09 7.52 22.25
N GLN A 65 4.60 6.43 21.71
CA GLN A 65 5.53 6.47 20.59
C GLN A 65 4.74 6.60 19.28
N ILE A 66 5.09 7.58 18.47
CA ILE A 66 4.39 7.88 17.21
C ILE A 66 5.42 8.04 16.09
N TRP A 67 4.97 8.00 14.84
CA TRP A 67 5.81 8.39 13.71
C TRP A 67 5.37 9.78 13.24
N VAL A 68 6.32 10.61 12.87
CA VAL A 68 6.05 11.90 12.25
C VAL A 68 6.87 12.04 10.98
N ARG A 69 6.37 12.83 10.05
CA ARG A 69 7.10 13.22 8.85
C ARG A 69 6.95 14.72 8.64
N GLN A 70 7.97 15.33 8.06
CA GLN A 70 7.90 16.71 7.64
C GLN A 70 7.28 16.78 6.24
N VAL A 71 6.28 17.64 6.07
CA VAL A 71 5.68 17.97 4.79
C VAL A 71 5.80 19.48 4.65
N ASP A 72 6.59 19.94 3.70
CA ASP A 72 7.03 21.33 3.58
C ASP A 72 7.65 21.84 4.89
N ASN A 73 7.03 22.84 5.52
CA ASN A 73 7.47 23.41 6.81
C ASN A 73 6.68 22.89 8.01
N ASP A 74 5.71 22.00 7.80
CA ASP A 74 4.83 21.49 8.86
C ASP A 74 5.12 20.02 9.17
N TRP A 75 4.86 19.65 10.43
CA TRP A 75 4.96 18.27 10.88
C TRP A 75 3.61 17.58 10.81
N TRP A 76 3.63 16.35 10.32
CA TRP A 76 2.46 15.51 10.13
C TRP A 76 2.62 14.20 10.88
N LEU A 77 1.53 13.71 11.46
CA LEU A 77 1.48 12.37 12.00
C LEU A 77 1.61 11.39 10.83
N ALA A 78 2.40 10.35 11.03
CA ALA A 78 2.61 9.29 10.07
C ALA A 78 2.33 7.94 10.73
N GLN A 79 2.07 6.94 9.89
CA GLN A 79 1.96 5.55 10.28
C GLN A 79 2.78 4.72 9.30
N VAL A 80 3.51 3.75 9.82
CA VAL A 80 4.17 2.74 8.98
C VAL A 80 3.08 1.82 8.42
N PRO A 81 2.94 1.67 7.10
CA PRO A 81 1.92 0.82 6.52
C PRO A 81 2.11 -0.65 6.90
N GLU A 82 1.02 -1.33 7.24
CA GLU A 82 1.02 -2.79 7.45
C GLU A 82 1.07 -3.55 6.11
N VAL A 83 0.40 -2.99 5.09
CA VAL A 83 0.43 -3.49 3.71
C VAL A 83 1.78 -3.22 3.06
N ASN A 84 2.20 -4.12 2.16
CA ASN A 84 3.42 -3.99 1.40
C ASN A 84 3.16 -3.98 -0.10
N SER A 85 4.09 -3.41 -0.87
CA SER A 85 4.06 -3.35 -2.32
C SER A 85 5.42 -3.69 -2.92
N ALA A 86 5.46 -3.98 -4.21
CA ALA A 86 6.69 -4.14 -4.98
C ALA A 86 6.56 -3.38 -6.31
N LEU A 87 7.67 -2.89 -6.82
CA LEU A 87 7.75 -2.23 -8.12
C LEU A 87 9.02 -2.67 -8.84
N VAL A 88 8.87 -2.95 -10.14
CA VAL A 88 10.00 -3.17 -11.06
C VAL A 88 9.73 -2.40 -12.35
N SER A 89 10.76 -1.74 -12.87
CA SER A 89 10.73 -1.08 -14.16
C SER A 89 11.87 -1.61 -15.02
N LEU A 90 11.56 -1.96 -16.28
CA LEU A 90 12.47 -2.60 -17.21
C LEU A 90 12.56 -1.81 -18.52
N ASN A 91 13.72 -1.83 -19.16
CA ASN A 91 13.83 -1.51 -20.57
C ASN A 91 13.33 -2.71 -21.40
N PRO A 92 12.26 -2.58 -22.20
CA PRO A 92 11.68 -3.71 -22.92
C PRO A 92 12.56 -4.23 -24.07
N GLN A 93 13.49 -3.42 -24.59
CA GLN A 93 14.38 -3.82 -25.70
C GLN A 93 15.59 -4.62 -25.21
N THR A 94 16.09 -4.34 -24.00
CA THR A 94 17.33 -4.94 -23.48
C THR A 94 17.12 -5.83 -22.26
N GLY A 95 15.96 -5.74 -21.60
CA GLY A 95 15.69 -6.40 -20.32
C GLY A 95 16.36 -5.75 -19.11
N ALA A 96 17.05 -4.61 -19.29
CA ALA A 96 17.76 -3.95 -18.20
C ALA A 96 16.80 -3.41 -17.13
N VAL A 97 17.13 -3.62 -15.85
CA VAL A 97 16.36 -3.09 -14.70
C VAL A 97 16.67 -1.61 -14.52
N LEU A 98 15.66 -0.76 -14.68
CA LEU A 98 15.76 0.70 -14.50
C LEU A 98 15.48 1.11 -13.06
N ALA A 99 14.54 0.43 -12.41
CA ALA A 99 14.21 0.64 -11.01
C ALA A 99 13.69 -0.65 -10.38
N LEU A 100 14.03 -0.88 -9.11
CA LEU A 100 13.57 -2.04 -8.35
C LEU A 100 13.32 -1.69 -6.89
N VAL A 101 12.09 -1.92 -6.42
CA VAL A 101 11.64 -1.70 -5.04
C VAL A 101 10.95 -2.97 -4.55
N GLY A 102 11.55 -3.62 -3.54
CA GLY A 102 11.08 -4.91 -3.01
C GLY A 102 10.11 -4.83 -1.83
N GLY A 103 9.85 -3.64 -1.30
CA GLY A 103 9.00 -3.41 -0.12
C GLY A 103 9.04 -1.96 0.35
N PHE A 104 8.25 -1.66 1.38
CA PHE A 104 8.13 -0.31 1.96
C PHE A 104 9.47 0.25 2.49
N ASP A 105 10.21 -0.55 3.27
CA ASP A 105 11.49 -0.15 3.84
C ASP A 105 12.42 -1.37 3.96
N PHE A 106 13.61 -1.27 3.37
CA PHE A 106 14.62 -2.32 3.37
C PHE A 106 15.16 -2.61 4.79
N ASN A 107 15.19 -1.60 5.67
CA ASN A 107 15.65 -1.78 7.04
C ASN A 107 14.65 -2.58 7.88
N GLN A 108 13.36 -2.53 7.52
CA GLN A 108 12.33 -3.33 8.16
C GLN A 108 12.29 -4.76 7.60
N SER A 109 12.51 -4.91 6.29
CA SER A 109 12.52 -6.22 5.65
C SER A 109 13.45 -6.26 4.45
N LYS A 110 14.41 -7.19 4.48
CA LYS A 110 15.33 -7.45 3.35
C LYS A 110 14.72 -8.35 2.27
N PHE A 111 13.49 -8.83 2.47
CA PHE A 111 12.80 -9.70 1.53
C PHE A 111 12.35 -8.91 0.29
N ASN A 112 12.79 -9.34 -0.90
CA ASN A 112 12.54 -8.63 -2.15
C ASN A 112 11.30 -9.20 -2.85
N ARG A 113 10.15 -8.56 -2.62
CA ARG A 113 8.87 -9.00 -3.20
C ARG A 113 8.82 -8.86 -4.73
N ALA A 114 9.66 -8.02 -5.34
CA ALA A 114 9.68 -7.87 -6.79
C ALA A 114 10.21 -9.12 -7.51
N THR A 115 11.09 -9.90 -6.86
CA THR A 115 11.73 -11.08 -7.47
C THR A 115 11.44 -12.39 -6.75
N GLN A 116 11.07 -12.35 -5.46
CA GLN A 116 10.94 -13.56 -4.62
C GLN A 116 9.49 -13.89 -4.27
N ALA A 117 8.56 -12.95 -4.36
CA ALA A 117 7.17 -13.19 -3.95
C ALA A 117 6.36 -13.81 -5.10
N LEU A 118 5.93 -15.05 -4.92
CA LEU A 118 4.93 -15.67 -5.80
C LEU A 118 3.53 -15.23 -5.38
N ARG A 119 2.78 -14.66 -6.32
CA ARG A 119 1.41 -14.17 -6.12
C ARG A 119 0.54 -14.55 -7.32
N GLN A 120 -0.75 -14.75 -7.07
CA GLN A 120 -1.72 -14.85 -8.15
C GLN A 120 -1.78 -13.52 -8.90
N VAL A 121 -1.59 -13.55 -10.21
CA VAL A 121 -1.61 -12.36 -11.08
C VAL A 121 -3.03 -11.87 -11.37
N GLY A 122 -4.04 -12.73 -11.18
CA GLY A 122 -5.43 -12.43 -11.50
C GLY A 122 -5.62 -12.05 -12.97
N SER A 123 -6.48 -11.06 -13.22
CA SER A 123 -6.79 -10.55 -14.57
C SER A 123 -5.58 -10.02 -15.35
N ASN A 124 -4.44 -9.75 -14.70
CA ASN A 124 -3.23 -9.27 -15.38
C ASN A 124 -2.63 -10.30 -16.34
N ILE A 125 -3.04 -11.58 -16.28
CA ILE A 125 -2.63 -12.61 -17.25
C ILE A 125 -3.38 -12.51 -18.59
N LYS A 126 -4.54 -11.84 -18.62
CA LYS A 126 -5.44 -11.81 -19.78
C LYS A 126 -4.77 -11.36 -21.09
N PRO A 127 -3.87 -10.36 -21.12
CA PRO A 127 -3.18 -10.00 -22.36
C PRO A 127 -2.47 -11.19 -23.03
N PHE A 128 -1.80 -12.06 -22.25
CA PHE A 128 -1.13 -13.24 -22.79
C PHE A 128 -2.11 -14.29 -23.33
N LEU A 129 -3.27 -14.43 -22.69
CA LEU A 129 -4.34 -15.31 -23.16
C LEU A 129 -4.93 -14.80 -24.48
N TYR A 130 -5.15 -13.49 -24.60
CA TYR A 130 -5.68 -12.89 -25.82
C TYR A 130 -4.66 -12.94 -26.97
N THR A 131 -3.37 -12.72 -26.71
CA THR A 131 -2.35 -12.90 -27.75
C THR A 131 -2.30 -14.34 -28.25
N ALA A 132 -2.39 -15.33 -27.37
CA ALA A 132 -2.45 -16.74 -27.78
C ALA A 132 -3.72 -17.07 -28.59
N ALA A 133 -4.83 -16.38 -28.33
CA ALA A 133 -6.05 -16.53 -29.12
C ALA A 133 -5.91 -15.88 -30.52
N MET A 134 -5.20 -14.76 -30.62
CA MET A 134 -4.86 -14.12 -31.89
C MET A 134 -3.91 -14.98 -32.73
N ASP A 135 -2.92 -15.61 -32.11
CA ASP A 135 -2.02 -16.57 -32.77
C ASP A 135 -2.79 -17.77 -33.35
N LYS A 136 -3.98 -18.06 -32.81
CA LYS A 136 -4.89 -19.10 -33.30
C LYS A 136 -5.95 -18.60 -34.29
N GLY A 137 -5.81 -17.37 -34.78
CA GLY A 137 -6.65 -16.81 -35.85
C GLY A 137 -7.83 -15.95 -35.38
N LEU A 138 -7.99 -15.69 -34.08
CA LEU A 138 -8.93 -14.66 -33.64
C LEU A 138 -8.36 -13.26 -33.93
N THR A 139 -9.23 -12.28 -34.07
CA THR A 139 -8.85 -10.88 -34.32
C THR A 139 -9.43 -9.99 -33.24
N LEU A 140 -9.00 -8.73 -33.21
CA LEU A 140 -9.61 -7.70 -32.35
C LEU A 140 -11.10 -7.49 -32.61
N ALA A 141 -11.62 -7.91 -33.77
CA ALA A 141 -13.03 -7.82 -34.15
C ALA A 141 -13.82 -9.13 -33.91
N SER A 142 -13.16 -10.20 -33.45
CA SER A 142 -13.82 -11.47 -33.16
C SER A 142 -14.82 -11.28 -32.01
N LYS A 143 -16.09 -11.61 -32.27
CA LYS A 143 -17.15 -11.58 -31.24
C LYS A 143 -17.09 -12.88 -30.43
N LEU A 144 -17.13 -12.74 -29.11
CA LEU A 144 -17.18 -13.82 -28.15
C LEU A 144 -18.38 -13.60 -27.22
N ASP A 145 -19.09 -14.65 -26.89
CA ASP A 145 -20.25 -14.57 -26.01
C ASP A 145 -19.81 -14.49 -24.54
N ASP A 146 -20.19 -13.41 -23.85
CA ASP A 146 -19.97 -13.22 -22.42
C ASP A 146 -21.18 -13.73 -21.64
N VAL A 147 -21.40 -15.04 -21.70
CA VAL A 147 -22.51 -15.73 -21.04
C VAL A 147 -22.01 -16.65 -19.93
N PRO A 148 -22.80 -16.89 -18.87
CA PRO A 148 -22.39 -17.79 -17.78
C PRO A 148 -21.97 -19.16 -18.31
N LEU A 149 -20.74 -19.55 -18.01
CA LEU A 149 -20.19 -20.85 -18.39
C LEU A 149 -20.29 -21.80 -17.19
N SER A 150 -21.13 -22.82 -17.29
CA SER A 150 -21.07 -24.00 -16.41
C SER A 150 -20.18 -25.05 -17.07
N ARG A 151 -19.16 -25.55 -16.36
CA ARG A 151 -18.32 -26.64 -16.84
C ARG A 151 -18.39 -27.78 -15.84
N SER A 152 -19.16 -28.82 -16.15
CA SER A 152 -19.11 -30.08 -15.42
C SER A 152 -17.84 -30.84 -15.81
N ALA A 153 -16.79 -30.72 -15.01
CA ALA A 153 -15.64 -31.62 -15.14
C ALA A 153 -16.03 -32.99 -14.55
N ALA A 154 -15.98 -34.04 -15.36
CA ALA A 154 -16.13 -35.41 -14.87
C ALA A 154 -14.99 -35.73 -13.89
N GLY A 155 -15.25 -35.58 -12.58
CA GLY A 155 -14.33 -35.92 -11.50
C GLY A 155 -13.93 -34.78 -10.55
N ALA A 156 -14.35 -33.53 -10.75
CA ALA A 156 -14.08 -32.44 -9.80
C ALA A 156 -15.37 -31.95 -9.13
N GLY A 157 -15.39 -31.99 -7.79
CA GLY A 157 -16.52 -31.53 -6.98
C GLY A 157 -16.86 -30.06 -7.19
N SER A 158 -18.17 -29.79 -7.18
CA SER A 158 -18.88 -28.50 -7.31
C SER A 158 -18.51 -27.63 -8.54
N ASP A 159 -19.52 -27.41 -9.38
CA ASP A 159 -19.53 -26.52 -10.55
C ASP A 159 -19.20 -25.08 -10.13
N GLY A 160 -17.99 -24.62 -10.45
CA GLY A 160 -17.55 -23.26 -10.20
C GLY A 160 -18.12 -22.32 -11.26
N ARG A 161 -19.02 -21.42 -10.87
CA ARG A 161 -19.57 -20.38 -11.75
C ARG A 161 -18.79 -19.07 -11.57
N PRO A 162 -17.91 -18.68 -12.50
CA PRO A 162 -17.33 -17.35 -12.48
C PRO A 162 -18.42 -16.32 -12.78
N GLN A 163 -18.46 -15.25 -11.98
CA GLN A 163 -19.32 -14.09 -12.27
C GLN A 163 -18.62 -13.15 -13.25
N PRO A 164 -19.37 -12.48 -14.15
CA PRO A 164 -18.82 -11.50 -15.09
C PRO A 164 -18.22 -10.27 -14.39
#